data_AF-A0A9D6VL12-F1
#
_entry.id   AF-A0A9D6VL12-F1
#
_cell.length_a   1.000
_cell.length_b   1.000
_cell.length_c   1.000
_cell.angle_alpha   90.00
_cell.angle_beta   90.00
_cell.angle_gamma   90.00
#
_symmetry.space_group_name_H-M   'P 1'
#
loop_
_entity.id
_entity.type
_entity.pdbx_description
1 polymer ?
#
loop_
_entity_poly.entity_id
_entity_poly.type
_entity_poly.pdbx_seq_one_letter_code
_entity_poly.pdbx_strand_id
1 'polypeptide(L)'
;MKNREIVKVLCLPYCSFYKEGKEEMLCLCAELLMMILESDKRELVLNVLLSKGSEKRPDEKVYYHDRQSLEHLCSKCGFYITECDFTDPDFKGYSNPCGGFMAIMKLLKAQAVSWDEIVSVVKA
;
A
#
# COMPACT_ATOMS: atom_id res chain seq x y z
N MET A 1 10.79 19.17 -0.25
CA MET A 1 10.07 18.81 -1.50
C MET A 1 9.31 17.52 -1.23
N LYS A 2 8.05 17.41 -1.67
CA LYS A 2 7.32 16.15 -1.54
C LYS A 2 8.02 15.06 -2.34
N ASN A 3 8.03 13.83 -1.82
CA ASN A 3 8.74 12.71 -2.44
C ASN A 3 8.09 12.36 -3.79
N ARG A 4 8.70 12.86 -4.88
CA ARG A 4 8.17 12.74 -6.25
C ARG A 4 8.05 11.28 -6.71
N GLU A 5 8.90 10.40 -6.17
CA GLU A 5 8.86 8.98 -6.50
C GLU A 5 7.61 8.34 -5.91
N ILE A 6 7.33 8.59 -4.61
CA ILE A 6 6.11 8.12 -3.95
C ILE A 6 4.86 8.62 -4.68
N VAL A 7 4.82 9.90 -5.06
CA VAL A 7 3.70 10.44 -5.85
C VAL A 7 3.50 9.63 -7.14
N LYS A 8 4.58 9.32 -7.85
CA LYS A 8 4.55 8.59 -9.12
C LYS A 8 4.17 7.12 -8.98
N VAL A 9 4.66 6.43 -7.95
CA VAL A 9 4.48 4.98 -7.80
C VAL A 9 3.27 4.60 -6.96
N LEU A 10 2.77 5.51 -6.13
CA LEU A 10 1.68 5.25 -5.19
C LEU A 10 0.50 6.20 -5.42
N CYS A 11 0.70 7.51 -5.28
CA CYS A 11 -0.42 8.44 -5.21
C CYS A 11 -1.17 8.56 -6.55
N LEU A 12 -0.45 8.84 -7.64
CA LEU A 12 -1.02 8.94 -8.98
C LEU A 12 -1.73 7.66 -9.45
N PRO A 13 -1.14 6.46 -9.32
CA PRO A 13 -1.77 5.23 -9.83
C PRO A 13 -2.87 4.66 -8.93
N TYR A 14 -2.84 4.92 -7.61
CA TYR A 14 -3.71 4.19 -6.68
C TYR A 14 -4.49 5.06 -5.68
N CYS A 15 -4.15 6.32 -5.43
CA CYS A 15 -4.81 7.12 -4.39
C CYS A 15 -6.00 7.91 -4.96
N SER A 16 -7.22 7.52 -4.59
CA SER A 16 -8.46 8.25 -4.93
C SER A 16 -8.52 9.67 -4.35
N PHE A 17 -7.76 9.94 -3.28
CA PHE A 17 -7.70 11.24 -2.61
C PHE A 17 -6.58 12.16 -3.14
N TYR A 18 -5.79 11.70 -4.12
CA TYR A 18 -4.66 12.47 -4.64
C TYR A 18 -5.12 13.82 -5.22
N LYS A 19 -4.46 14.89 -4.78
CA LYS A 19 -4.57 16.25 -5.32
C LYS A 19 -3.16 16.81 -5.42
N GLU A 20 -2.78 17.23 -6.63
CA GLU A 20 -1.44 17.74 -6.90
C GLU A 20 -1.08 18.87 -5.94
N GLY A 21 0.06 18.73 -5.26
CA GLY A 21 0.56 19.71 -4.30
C GLY A 21 -0.12 19.67 -2.92
N LYS A 22 -1.09 18.76 -2.69
CA LYS A 22 -1.80 18.59 -1.39
C LYS A 22 -1.62 17.21 -0.73
N GLU A 23 -0.72 16.39 -1.25
CA GLU A 23 -0.31 15.10 -0.67
C GLU A 23 0.44 15.30 0.66
N GLU A 24 -0.06 14.71 1.73
CA GLU A 24 0.55 14.79 3.07
C GLU A 24 1.34 13.52 3.43
N MET A 25 1.27 12.48 2.58
CA MET A 25 1.96 11.19 2.76
C MET A 25 1.63 10.47 4.08
N LEU A 26 0.42 10.69 4.60
CA LEU A 26 -0.04 10.13 5.89
C LEU A 26 -0.47 8.67 5.83
N CYS A 27 -0.47 8.03 4.66
CA CYS A 27 -0.86 6.63 4.57
C CYS A 27 0.34 5.73 4.90
N LEU A 28 0.08 4.66 5.64
CA LEU A 28 1.10 3.70 6.06
C LEU A 28 1.96 3.18 4.89
N CYS A 29 1.36 3.01 3.71
CA CYS A 29 2.10 2.60 2.52
C CYS A 29 3.11 3.65 2.04
N ALA A 30 2.78 4.95 2.12
CA ALA A 30 3.73 6.00 1.78
C ALA A 30 4.93 5.99 2.73
N GLU A 31 4.68 5.82 4.03
CA GLU A 31 5.73 5.70 5.06
C GLU A 31 6.64 4.49 4.80
N LEU A 32 6.04 3.31 4.59
CA LEU A 32 6.77 2.08 4.24
C LEU A 32 7.64 2.26 2.99
N LEU A 33 7.07 2.83 1.93
CA LEU A 33 7.80 3.04 0.68
C LEU A 33 8.92 4.07 0.85
N MET A 34 8.77 5.11 1.68
CA MET A 34 9.86 6.05 1.94
C MET A 34 11.08 5.32 2.53
N MET A 35 10.88 4.43 3.51
CA MET A 35 11.96 3.64 4.11
C MET A 35 12.57 2.63 3.14
N ILE A 36 11.74 1.95 2.34
CA ILE A 36 12.22 0.99 1.34
C ILE A 36 13.00 1.68 0.21
N LEU A 37 12.60 2.88 -0.20
CA LEU A 37 13.32 3.62 -1.26
C LEU A 37 14.66 4.20 -0.80
N GLU A 38 14.93 4.19 0.51
CA GLU A 38 16.22 4.51 1.12
C GLU A 38 17.12 3.28 1.33
N SER A 39 16.61 2.07 1.06
CA SER A 39 17.38 0.82 1.15
C SER A 39 17.96 0.38 -0.19
N ASP A 40 18.74 -0.70 -0.16
CA ASP A 40 19.29 -1.38 -1.34
C ASP A 40 18.20 -1.99 -2.25
N LYS A 41 16.96 -2.09 -1.78
CA LYS A 41 15.81 -2.60 -2.54
C LYS A 41 15.13 -1.59 -3.44
N ARG A 42 15.56 -0.33 -3.41
CA ARG A 42 14.97 0.78 -4.18
C ARG A 42 14.68 0.42 -5.63
N GLU A 43 15.67 -0.07 -6.38
CA GLU A 43 15.51 -0.37 -7.80
C GLU A 43 14.52 -1.51 -8.05
N LEU A 44 14.58 -2.57 -7.25
CA LEU A 44 13.67 -3.71 -7.33
C LEU A 44 12.21 -3.26 -7.11
N VAL A 45 11.97 -2.47 -6.06
CA VAL A 45 10.63 -1.98 -5.70
C VAL A 45 10.09 -1.01 -6.76
N LEU A 46 10.91 -0.08 -7.25
CA LEU A 46 10.52 0.82 -8.33
C LEU A 46 10.17 0.05 -9.60
N ASN A 47 10.97 -0.96 -9.97
CA ASN A 47 10.70 -1.79 -11.14
C ASN A 47 9.36 -2.53 -11.02
N VAL A 48 9.04 -3.07 -9.85
CA VAL A 48 7.75 -3.74 -9.62
C VAL A 48 6.59 -2.76 -9.64
N LEU A 49 6.69 -1.60 -8.99
CA LEU A 49 5.59 -0.64 -8.95
C LEU A 49 5.35 0.04 -10.30
N LEU A 50 6.41 0.33 -11.06
CA LEU A 50 6.33 0.98 -12.37
C LEU A 50 6.09 0.00 -13.53
N SER A 51 6.22 -1.31 -13.32
CA SER A 51 5.96 -2.31 -14.35
C SER A 51 4.51 -2.20 -14.85
N LYS A 52 4.38 -1.91 -16.15
CA LYS A 52 3.10 -1.80 -16.85
C LYS A 52 2.59 -3.14 -17.43
N GLY A 53 3.28 -4.24 -17.14
CA GLY A 53 3.10 -5.53 -17.82
C GLY A 53 2.33 -6.57 -16.99
N SER A 54 1.26 -7.09 -17.61
CA SER A 54 0.61 -8.43 -17.51
C SER A 54 0.34 -9.11 -16.17
N GLU A 55 0.84 -8.64 -15.03
CA GLU A 55 0.43 -9.15 -13.74
C GLU A 55 -1.03 -8.77 -13.54
N LYS A 56 -1.92 -9.76 -13.63
CA LYS A 56 -3.31 -9.62 -13.18
C LYS A 56 -3.26 -8.85 -11.87
N ARG A 57 -3.89 -7.66 -11.85
CA ARG A 57 -4.13 -6.90 -10.62
C ARG A 57 -4.49 -7.96 -9.57
N PRO A 58 -3.79 -7.99 -8.42
CA PRO A 58 -4.09 -8.95 -7.38
C PRO A 58 -5.61 -8.99 -7.20
N ASP A 59 -6.24 -10.18 -7.25
CA ASP A 59 -7.70 -10.25 -7.15
C ASP A 59 -8.08 -9.68 -5.79
N GLU A 60 -8.68 -8.49 -5.83
CA GLU A 60 -8.97 -7.66 -4.65
C GLU A 60 -9.85 -8.44 -3.67
N LYS A 61 -10.65 -9.39 -4.18
CA LYS A 61 -11.50 -10.28 -3.38
C LYS A 61 -10.75 -11.36 -2.61
N VAL A 62 -9.56 -11.75 -3.07
CA VAL A 62 -8.72 -12.75 -2.37
C VAL A 62 -8.15 -12.16 -1.08
N TYR A 63 -8.01 -10.84 -1.01
CA TYR A 63 -7.52 -10.13 0.16
C TYR A 63 -8.63 -9.68 1.11
N TYR A 64 -9.89 -9.75 0.67
CA TYR A 64 -11.03 -9.61 1.56
C TYR A 64 -10.94 -10.72 2.62
N HIS A 65 -10.75 -10.33 3.87
CA HIS A 65 -10.56 -11.24 5.02
C HIS A 65 -9.22 -12.00 5.11
N ASP A 66 -8.19 -11.60 4.35
CA ASP A 66 -6.86 -12.13 4.60
C ASP A 66 -6.35 -11.63 5.97
N ARG A 67 -6.33 -12.52 6.95
CA ARG A 67 -6.05 -12.18 8.35
C ARG A 67 -4.67 -11.56 8.52
N GLN A 68 -3.68 -12.03 7.77
CA GLN A 68 -2.30 -11.56 7.88
C GLN A 68 -2.18 -10.09 7.44
N SER A 69 -2.73 -9.74 6.28
CA SER A 69 -2.71 -8.36 5.78
C SER A 69 -3.56 -7.41 6.62
N LEU A 70 -4.71 -7.87 7.12
CA LEU A 70 -5.53 -7.07 8.03
C LEU A 70 -4.83 -6.79 9.37
N GLU A 71 -4.20 -7.81 9.98
CA GLU A 71 -3.52 -7.69 11.26
C GLU A 71 -2.21 -6.89 11.16
N HIS A 72 -1.44 -7.04 10.09
CA HIS A 72 -0.11 -6.43 9.99
C HIS A 72 -0.06 -5.11 9.22
N LEU A 73 -1.00 -4.85 8.32
CA LEU A 73 -1.07 -3.57 7.58
C LEU A 73 -2.23 -2.73 8.05
N CYS A 74 -3.46 -3.24 7.88
CA CYS A 74 -4.64 -2.42 8.07
C CYS A 74 -4.76 -1.96 9.52
N SER A 75 -4.57 -2.83 10.51
CA SER A 75 -4.66 -2.48 11.93
C SER A 75 -3.66 -1.40 12.39
N LYS A 76 -2.62 -1.13 11.58
CA LYS A 76 -1.56 -0.16 11.84
C LYS A 76 -1.71 1.12 11.02
N CYS A 77 -2.67 1.13 10.10
CA CYS A 77 -2.97 2.28 9.28
C CYS A 77 -3.78 3.31 10.09
N GLY A 78 -3.40 4.58 10.05
CA GLY A 78 -4.16 5.66 10.71
C GLY A 78 -5.63 5.77 10.25
N PHE A 79 -5.95 5.19 9.09
CA PHE A 79 -7.29 5.20 8.50
C PHE A 79 -8.18 4.01 8.94
N TYR A 80 -7.66 3.04 9.69
CA TYR A 80 -8.28 1.72 9.91
C TYR A 80 -9.70 1.71 10.46
N ILE A 81 -9.98 2.51 11.49
CA ILE A 81 -11.21 2.37 12.30
C ILE A 81 -12.31 3.33 11.86
N THR A 82 -11.96 4.53 11.40
CA THR A 82 -12.93 5.62 11.20
C THR A 82 -13.09 6.05 9.75
N GLU A 83 -12.19 5.65 8.86
CA GLU A 83 -12.14 6.16 7.48
C GLU A 83 -12.00 5.05 6.43
N CYS A 84 -12.13 3.78 6.82
CA CYS A 84 -11.85 2.63 5.96
C CYS A 84 -13.06 1.68 5.83
N ASP A 85 -13.91 1.94 4.83
CA ASP A 85 -15.03 1.07 4.44
C ASP A 85 -14.58 -0.36 4.08
N PHE A 86 -13.31 -0.56 3.69
CA PHE A 86 -12.76 -1.89 3.37
C PHE A 86 -12.63 -2.79 4.60
N THR A 87 -12.39 -2.22 5.78
CA THR A 87 -12.19 -2.98 7.03
C THR A 87 -13.32 -2.82 8.04
N ASP A 88 -14.31 -1.98 7.74
CA ASP A 88 -15.48 -1.76 8.57
C ASP A 88 -16.43 -2.97 8.53
N PRO A 89 -16.65 -3.67 9.67
CA PRO A 89 -17.55 -4.82 9.74
C PRO A 89 -19.03 -4.45 9.54
N ASP A 90 -19.40 -3.19 9.76
CA ASP A 90 -20.78 -2.69 9.61
C ASP A 90 -21.07 -2.16 8.20
N PHE A 91 -20.04 -2.08 7.34
CA PHE A 91 -20.19 -1.65 5.95
C PHE A 91 -20.98 -2.68 5.13
N LYS A 92 -22.18 -2.30 4.69
CA LYS A 92 -23.13 -3.20 4.00
C LYS A 92 -22.90 -3.34 2.48
N GLY A 93 -21.78 -2.82 1.99
CA GLY A 93 -21.41 -2.85 0.57
C GLY A 93 -20.10 -3.60 0.30
N TYR A 94 -19.63 -3.53 -0.94
CA TYR A 94 -18.27 -3.91 -1.29
C TYR A 94 -17.44 -2.63 -1.43
N SER A 95 -16.36 -2.54 -0.66
CA SER A 95 -15.40 -1.44 -0.75
C SER A 95 -14.07 -1.99 -1.23
N ASN A 96 -13.43 -1.32 -2.19
CA ASN A 96 -12.12 -1.77 -2.65
C ASN A 96 -11.06 -1.47 -1.58
N PRO A 97 -10.02 -2.33 -1.46
CA PRO A 97 -8.86 -1.99 -0.65
C PRO A 97 -8.23 -0.67 -1.11
N CYS A 98 -7.60 0.05 -0.18
CA CYS A 98 -6.95 1.31 -0.51
C CYS A 98 -5.76 1.10 -1.45
N GLY A 99 -5.38 2.16 -2.17
CA GLY A 99 -4.29 2.09 -3.11
C GLY A 99 -2.94 1.66 -2.51
N GLY A 100 -2.69 2.04 -1.27
CA GLY A 100 -1.50 1.62 -0.53
C GLY A 100 -1.47 0.12 -0.25
N PHE A 101 -2.61 -0.44 0.14
CA PHE A 101 -2.76 -1.88 0.31
C PHE A 101 -2.44 -2.61 -0.99
N MET A 102 -3.02 -2.16 -2.11
CA MET A 102 -2.79 -2.77 -3.42
C MET A 102 -1.32 -2.70 -3.87
N ALA A 103 -0.63 -1.59 -3.61
CA ALA A 103 0.79 -1.46 -3.89
C ALA A 103 1.63 -2.47 -3.09
N ILE A 104 1.33 -2.64 -1.80
CA ILE A 104 2.03 -3.61 -0.93
C ILE A 104 1.77 -5.04 -1.39
N MET A 105 0.52 -5.41 -1.70
CA MET A 105 0.21 -6.75 -2.18
C MET A 105 0.90 -7.07 -3.52
N LYS A 106 1.05 -6.07 -4.40
CA LYS A 106 1.83 -6.22 -5.63
C LYS A 106 3.30 -6.52 -5.31
N LEU A 107 3.91 -5.79 -4.37
CA LEU A 107 5.30 -6.01 -3.97
C LEU A 107 5.53 -7.39 -3.32
N LEU A 108 4.61 -7.84 -2.46
CA LEU A 108 4.64 -9.16 -1.84
C LEU A 108 4.52 -10.27 -2.89
N LYS A 109 3.57 -10.14 -3.82
CA LYS A 109 3.35 -11.11 -4.90
C LYS A 109 4.58 -11.24 -5.81
N ALA A 110 5.25 -10.13 -6.08
CA ALA A 110 6.48 -10.09 -6.85
C ALA A 110 7.73 -10.49 -6.04
N GLN A 111 7.58 -10.81 -4.75
CA GLN A 111 8.67 -11.12 -3.82
C GLN A 111 9.73 -10.01 -3.72
N ALA A 112 9.35 -8.76 -4.02
CA ALA A 112 10.24 -7.61 -3.86
C ALA A 112 10.46 -7.26 -2.38
N VAL A 113 9.46 -7.56 -1.56
CA VAL A 113 9.47 -7.43 -0.10
C VAL A 113 8.84 -8.67 0.52
N SER A 114 9.18 -8.95 1.77
CA SER A 114 8.58 -10.00 2.60
C SER A 114 7.71 -9.40 3.71
N TRP A 115 6.88 -10.25 4.33
CA TRP A 115 6.10 -9.85 5.50
C TRP A 115 6.97 -9.44 6.69
N ASP A 116 8.09 -10.13 6.92
CA ASP A 116 9.00 -9.80 8.01
C ASP A 116 9.58 -8.39 7.87
N GLU A 117 9.93 -8.01 6.64
CA GLU A 117 10.41 -6.67 6.33
C GLU A 117 9.35 -5.62 6.56
N ILE A 118 8.13 -5.83 6.05
CA ILE A 118 6.99 -4.94 6.29
C ILE A 118 6.77 -4.77 7.79
N VAL A 119 6.66 -5.87 8.54
CA VAL A 119 6.37 -5.85 9.97
C VAL A 119 7.48 -5.19 10.78
N SER A 120 8.75 -5.36 10.38
CA SER A 120 9.89 -4.69 11.04
C SER A 120 9.78 -3.17 10.93
N VAL A 121 9.26 -2.68 9.81
CA VAL A 121 9.11 -1.25 9.53
C VAL A 121 7.89 -0.66 10.23
N VAL A 122 6.77 -1.39 10.29
CA VAL A 122 5.53 -0.92 10.94
C VAL A 122 5.62 -0.93 12.48
N LYS A 123 6.59 -1.65 13.06
CA LYS A 123 6.83 -1.71 14.52
C LYS A 123 7.88 -0.71 15.03
N ALA A 124 8.65 -0.10 14.14
CA ALA A 124 9.68 0.90 14.46
C ALA A 124 9.05 2.28 14.69
#